data_AF-A0A7W9CQN3-F1
#
_entry.id   AF-A0A7W9CQN3-F1
#
_cell.length_a   1.000
_cell.length_b   1.000
_cell.length_c   1.000
_cell.angle_alpha   90.00
_cell.angle_beta   90.00
_cell.angle_gamma   90.00
#
_symmetry.space_group_name_H-M   'P 1'
#
loop_
_entity.id
_entity.type
_entity.pdbx_description
1 polymer ?
#
loop_
_entity_poly.entity_id
_entity_poly.type
_entity_poly.pdbx_seq_one_letter_code
_entity_poly.pdbx_strand_id
1 'polypeptide(L)'
;MTLSPRESAARGLQLLADRLEPIISRTLAPDLDGLSWTVLLTEIDRLKGKVPHTYTRNDVQAQLRVLTERLGNIGYPFDDHTRTVSTLGGELRIARNRISHMDDLTLLDAWRTLDFIVRLLAHFDDSEGSAEAESMRDSILRLTSPGAELTSVEDEVDEEAAETGPGEPEVVPDPEVYRRAETVQDRPRTSLRDERLEFEPWTVVLAGDVSALDGIRRQENRELVRSVIEEIVAQEGPIQMERLARLTGRAFGLGRVESKRVNQIKHQVKGTELTVDGDGWVWPVDMDPENWEEFRPSSSGVDRPFDAIAPQEVANASQFLRDSHPEDTEDEHRRRVLQTFGKKRMTTKVRQHLDRSLDTMVFVG
;
A
#
# COMPACT_ATOMS: atom_id res chain seq x y z
N MET A 1 9.15 -35.84 -8.37
CA MET A 1 9.06 -35.36 -6.97
C MET A 1 7.89 -34.41 -6.91
N THR A 2 6.94 -34.61 -6.00
CA THR A 2 5.80 -33.69 -5.79
C THR A 2 6.29 -32.49 -4.98
N LEU A 3 6.13 -31.28 -5.50
CA LEU A 3 6.47 -30.05 -4.77
C LEU A 3 5.46 -29.83 -3.65
N SER A 4 5.91 -29.27 -2.53
CA SER A 4 5.00 -28.75 -1.50
C SER A 4 4.20 -27.54 -2.03
N PRO A 5 3.09 -27.15 -1.38
CA PRO A 5 2.32 -25.98 -1.79
C PRO A 5 3.18 -24.70 -1.84
N ARG A 6 3.99 -24.46 -0.81
CA ARG A 6 4.90 -23.33 -0.74
C ARG A 6 5.95 -23.35 -1.86
N GLU A 7 6.56 -24.50 -2.13
CA GLU A 7 7.53 -24.63 -3.25
C GLU A 7 6.87 -24.40 -4.61
N SER A 8 5.63 -24.84 -4.78
CA SER A 8 4.86 -24.63 -6.02
C SER A 8 4.55 -23.14 -6.24
N ALA A 9 4.09 -22.46 -5.19
CA ALA A 9 3.82 -21.02 -5.23
C ALA A 9 5.12 -20.21 -5.44
N ALA A 10 6.20 -20.55 -4.74
CA ALA A 10 7.50 -19.90 -4.91
C ALA A 10 8.07 -20.07 -6.32
N ARG A 11 7.92 -21.26 -6.92
CA ARG A 11 8.30 -21.51 -8.31
C ARG A 11 7.47 -20.67 -9.29
N GLY A 12 6.18 -20.53 -9.03
CA GLY A 12 5.30 -19.63 -9.77
C GLY A 12 5.80 -18.18 -9.71
N LEU A 13 6.11 -17.67 -8.52
CA LEU A 13 6.63 -16.32 -8.35
C LEU A 13 8.00 -16.11 -9.03
N GLN A 14 8.85 -17.14 -9.09
CA GLN A 14 10.09 -17.08 -9.84
C GLN A 14 9.82 -16.97 -11.35
N LEU A 15 8.89 -17.78 -11.89
CA LEU A 15 8.45 -17.64 -13.28
C LEU A 15 7.95 -16.22 -13.53
N LEU A 16 7.04 -15.72 -12.68
CA LEU A 16 6.54 -14.35 -12.78
C LEU A 16 7.69 -13.34 -12.81
N ALA A 17 8.70 -13.53 -11.96
CA ALA A 17 9.84 -12.63 -11.89
C ALA A 17 10.60 -12.53 -13.22
N ASP A 18 10.85 -13.68 -13.84
CA ASP A 18 11.56 -13.77 -15.10
C ASP A 18 10.75 -13.17 -16.26
N ARG A 19 9.42 -13.33 -16.25
CA ARG A 19 8.52 -12.80 -17.29
C ARG A 19 8.28 -11.29 -17.15
N LEU A 20 8.21 -10.76 -15.93
CA LEU A 20 7.91 -9.35 -15.69
C LEU A 20 9.07 -8.41 -16.03
N GLU A 21 10.33 -8.84 -15.90
CA GLU A 21 11.48 -7.96 -16.16
C GLU A 21 11.44 -7.30 -17.55
N PRO A 22 11.30 -8.04 -18.67
CA PRO A 22 11.27 -7.42 -19.99
C PRO A 22 10.01 -6.57 -20.20
N ILE A 23 8.88 -6.91 -19.56
CA ILE A 23 7.64 -6.14 -19.63
C ILE A 23 7.84 -4.77 -18.97
N ILE A 24 8.33 -4.76 -17.72
CA ILE A 24 8.57 -3.54 -16.94
C ILE A 24 9.60 -2.66 -17.64
N SER A 25 10.73 -3.25 -18.04
CA SER A 25 11.82 -2.53 -18.71
C SER A 25 11.34 -1.87 -20.01
N ARG A 26 10.50 -2.55 -20.81
CA ARG A 26 9.94 -1.98 -22.05
C ARG A 26 8.95 -0.86 -21.79
N THR A 27 8.05 -1.03 -20.82
CA THR A 27 7.00 -0.05 -20.52
C THR A 27 7.57 1.25 -19.96
N LEU A 28 8.58 1.18 -19.08
CA LEU A 28 9.16 2.36 -18.44
C LEU A 28 10.32 2.98 -19.21
N ALA A 29 10.88 2.31 -20.22
CA ALA A 29 12.00 2.85 -21.00
C ALA A 29 11.79 4.29 -21.53
N PRO A 30 10.59 4.69 -22.01
CA PRO A 30 10.35 6.06 -22.47
C PRO A 30 10.49 7.13 -21.38
N ASP A 31 10.26 6.79 -20.11
CA ASP A 31 10.24 7.73 -18.98
C ASP A 31 11.55 7.74 -18.16
N LEU A 32 12.53 6.90 -18.51
CA LEU A 32 13.71 6.68 -17.66
C LEU A 32 15.03 7.21 -18.23
N ASP A 33 15.05 7.81 -19.43
CA ASP A 33 16.26 8.37 -20.06
C ASP A 33 17.49 7.43 -20.02
N GLY A 34 17.25 6.12 -20.14
CA GLY A 34 18.29 5.08 -20.11
C GLY A 34 18.68 4.56 -18.72
N LEU A 35 18.06 5.05 -17.65
CA LEU A 35 18.23 4.53 -16.30
C LEU A 35 17.47 3.20 -16.10
N SER A 36 17.93 2.41 -15.13
CA SER A 36 17.21 1.22 -14.68
C SER A 36 15.96 1.61 -13.90
N TRP A 37 14.84 0.91 -14.13
CA TRP A 37 13.61 1.12 -13.35
C TRP A 37 13.82 0.89 -11.84
N THR A 38 14.82 0.10 -11.44
CA THR A 38 15.16 -0.09 -10.02
C THR A 38 15.62 1.20 -9.34
N VAL A 39 16.22 2.14 -10.08
CA VAL A 39 16.60 3.47 -9.58
C VAL A 39 15.36 4.30 -9.27
N LEU A 40 14.29 4.13 -10.05
CA LEU A 40 13.01 4.80 -9.82
C LEU A 40 12.43 4.42 -8.45
N LEU A 41 12.44 3.13 -8.09
CA LEU A 41 11.97 2.70 -6.77
C LEU A 41 12.81 3.24 -5.63
N THR A 42 14.14 3.20 -5.77
CA THR A 42 15.05 3.75 -4.76
C THR A 42 14.78 5.25 -4.53
N GLU A 43 14.51 6.00 -5.60
CA GLU A 43 14.14 7.41 -5.49
C GLU A 43 12.75 7.59 -4.88
N ILE A 44 11.75 6.79 -5.26
CA ILE A 44 10.41 6.82 -4.65
C ILE A 44 10.49 6.58 -3.14
N ASP A 45 11.28 5.60 -2.68
CA ASP A 45 11.44 5.33 -1.25
C ASP A 45 12.10 6.51 -0.53
N ARG A 46 13.10 7.12 -1.14
CA ARG A 46 13.71 8.36 -0.64
C ARG A 46 12.67 9.49 -0.57
N LEU A 47 11.82 9.64 -1.59
CA LEU A 47 10.74 10.63 -1.59
C LEU A 47 9.71 10.35 -0.49
N LYS A 48 9.47 9.09 -0.13
CA LYS A 48 8.60 8.68 0.98
C LYS A 48 9.25 8.86 2.37
N GLY A 49 10.52 9.26 2.44
CA GLY A 49 11.28 9.36 3.69
C GLY A 49 11.66 7.98 4.27
N LYS A 50 11.70 6.95 3.42
CA LYS A 50 12.13 5.60 3.78
C LYS A 50 13.64 5.46 3.63
N VAL A 51 14.21 4.50 4.36
CA VAL A 51 15.58 4.04 4.12
C VAL A 51 15.64 3.43 2.71
N PRO A 52 16.41 4.01 1.76
CA PRO A 52 16.43 3.53 0.40
C PRO A 52 17.06 2.14 0.31
N HIS A 53 16.39 1.22 -0.37
CA HIS A 53 16.89 -0.12 -0.60
C HIS A 53 17.54 -0.24 -1.98
N THR A 54 18.47 -1.19 -2.11
CA THR A 54 19.04 -1.57 -3.40
C THR A 54 18.17 -2.66 -4.03
N TYR A 55 17.51 -2.34 -5.14
CA TYR A 55 16.63 -3.25 -5.86
C TYR A 55 17.34 -4.00 -6.97
N THR A 56 16.92 -5.24 -7.20
CA THR A 56 17.36 -6.04 -8.35
C THR A 56 16.21 -6.20 -9.34
N ARG A 57 16.54 -6.33 -10.63
CA ARG A 57 15.53 -6.39 -11.69
C ARG A 57 14.70 -7.68 -11.69
N ASN A 58 15.19 -8.73 -11.03
CA ASN A 58 14.52 -10.03 -10.95
C ASN A 58 13.95 -10.28 -9.55
N ASP A 59 13.87 -9.26 -8.69
CA ASP A 59 13.15 -9.37 -7.43
C ASP A 59 11.65 -9.13 -7.67
N VAL A 60 10.87 -10.20 -7.55
CA VAL A 60 9.41 -10.16 -7.73
C VAL A 60 8.73 -9.17 -6.79
N GLN A 61 9.28 -8.91 -5.59
CA GLN A 61 8.70 -7.89 -4.71
C GLN A 61 8.87 -6.51 -5.31
N ALA A 62 10.08 -6.15 -5.72
CA ALA A 62 10.34 -4.88 -6.40
C ALA A 62 9.48 -4.72 -7.67
N GLN A 63 9.35 -5.78 -8.47
CA GLN A 63 8.52 -5.75 -9.68
C GLN A 63 7.04 -5.55 -9.34
N LEU A 64 6.49 -6.30 -8.38
CA LEU A 64 5.10 -6.12 -7.93
C LEU A 64 4.87 -4.72 -7.36
N ARG A 65 5.85 -4.13 -6.65
CA ARG A 65 5.78 -2.70 -6.23
C ARG A 65 5.62 -1.77 -7.42
N VAL A 66 6.42 -1.96 -8.47
CA VAL A 66 6.35 -1.14 -9.70
C VAL A 66 5.00 -1.26 -10.40
N LEU A 67 4.38 -2.44 -10.37
CA LEU A 67 3.07 -2.67 -10.99
C LEU A 67 1.92 -2.05 -10.19
N THR A 68 1.99 -2.03 -8.86
CA THR A 68 0.84 -1.70 -7.99
C THR A 68 0.91 -0.30 -7.36
N GLU A 69 2.10 0.28 -7.22
CA GLU A 69 2.29 1.60 -6.62
C GLU A 69 2.30 2.69 -7.69
N ARG A 70 1.93 3.92 -7.29
CA ARG A 70 2.09 5.07 -8.17
C ARG A 70 3.58 5.41 -8.34
N LEU A 71 4.00 5.57 -9.57
CA LEU A 71 5.37 5.89 -9.93
C LEU A 71 5.58 7.40 -10.05
N GLY A 72 5.34 8.12 -8.94
CA GLY A 72 5.39 9.58 -8.89
C GLY A 72 4.47 10.22 -9.94
N ASN A 73 5.04 11.01 -10.84
CA ASN A 73 4.32 11.68 -11.92
C ASN A 73 4.01 10.77 -13.13
N ILE A 74 4.65 9.60 -13.25
CA ILE A 74 4.33 8.60 -14.28
C ILE A 74 2.95 7.96 -14.01
N GLY A 75 2.49 7.97 -12.75
CA GLY A 75 1.19 7.43 -12.36
C GLY A 75 1.20 5.91 -12.24
N TYR A 76 0.18 5.23 -12.78
CA TYR A 76 0.04 3.77 -12.77
C TYR A 76 0.18 3.22 -14.20
N PRO A 77 1.40 3.13 -14.77
CA PRO A 77 1.60 2.83 -16.19
C PRO A 77 1.25 1.39 -16.59
N PHE A 78 1.04 0.51 -15.61
CA PHE A 78 0.71 -0.89 -15.83
C PHE A 78 -0.77 -1.19 -15.58
N ASP A 79 -1.52 -0.25 -15.02
CA ASP A 79 -2.89 -0.52 -14.60
C ASP A 79 -3.91 0.02 -15.61
N ASP A 80 -5.11 -0.53 -15.53
CA ASP A 80 -6.24 -0.10 -16.35
C ASP A 80 -7.25 0.69 -15.50
N HIS A 81 -8.27 1.23 -16.17
CA HIS A 81 -9.38 1.94 -15.51
C HIS A 81 -10.17 1.06 -14.53
N THR A 82 -10.03 -0.27 -14.62
CA THR A 82 -10.66 -1.26 -13.73
C THR A 82 -9.74 -1.70 -12.58
N ARG A 83 -8.52 -1.16 -12.48
CA ARG A 83 -7.54 -1.48 -11.43
C ARG A 83 -7.17 -2.97 -11.40
N THR A 84 -7.17 -3.61 -12.57
CA THR A 84 -6.93 -5.06 -12.71
C THR A 84 -5.56 -5.44 -12.15
N VAL A 85 -4.51 -4.70 -12.53
CA VAL A 85 -3.13 -5.01 -12.13
C VAL A 85 -2.91 -4.71 -10.65
N SER A 86 -3.49 -3.63 -10.12
CA SER A 86 -3.46 -3.36 -8.68
C SER A 86 -4.09 -4.50 -7.88
N THR A 87 -5.23 -5.02 -8.34
CA THR A 87 -5.97 -6.09 -7.66
C THR A 87 -5.18 -7.40 -7.66
N LEU A 88 -4.75 -7.85 -8.85
CA LEU A 88 -3.98 -9.10 -8.99
C LEU A 88 -2.61 -8.99 -8.30
N GLY A 89 -1.95 -7.85 -8.44
CA GLY A 89 -0.65 -7.58 -7.83
C GLY A 89 -0.72 -7.54 -6.31
N GLY A 90 -1.77 -6.95 -5.73
CA GLY A 90 -1.98 -6.94 -4.28
C GLY A 90 -2.09 -8.34 -3.68
N GLU A 91 -2.84 -9.24 -4.31
CA GLU A 91 -2.92 -10.66 -3.90
C GLU A 91 -1.54 -11.35 -3.97
N LEU A 92 -0.80 -11.09 -5.05
CA LEU A 92 0.54 -11.66 -5.24
C LEU A 92 1.56 -11.13 -4.22
N ARG A 93 1.44 -9.87 -3.81
CA ARG A 93 2.28 -9.28 -2.75
C ARG A 93 2.02 -9.96 -1.41
N ILE A 94 0.76 -10.18 -1.06
CA ILE A 94 0.39 -10.92 0.16
C ILE A 94 0.91 -12.36 0.10
N ALA A 95 0.72 -13.06 -1.03
CA ALA A 95 1.23 -14.42 -1.21
C ALA A 95 2.77 -14.48 -1.10
N ARG A 96 3.48 -13.51 -1.67
CA ARG A 96 4.95 -13.39 -1.59
C ARG A 96 5.41 -13.14 -0.16
N ASN A 97 4.74 -12.28 0.60
CA ASN A 97 5.06 -12.01 2.01
C ASN A 97 4.96 -13.31 2.84
N ARG A 98 3.87 -14.07 2.68
CA ARG A 98 3.71 -15.38 3.33
C ARG A 98 4.85 -16.36 3.01
N ILE A 99 5.26 -16.42 1.74
CA ILE A 99 6.39 -17.28 1.32
C ILE A 99 7.71 -16.83 1.96
N SER A 100 7.92 -15.52 2.07
CA SER A 100 9.14 -14.94 2.65
C SER A 100 9.26 -15.23 4.15
N HIS A 101 8.12 -15.22 4.85
CA HIS A 101 8.02 -15.56 6.28
C HIS A 101 8.03 -17.07 6.55
N MET A 102 8.14 -17.90 5.51
CA MET A 102 8.08 -19.37 5.59
C MET A 102 6.77 -19.90 6.19
N ASP A 103 5.66 -19.19 5.98
CA ASP A 103 4.34 -19.58 6.44
C ASP A 103 3.90 -20.93 5.88
N ASP A 104 2.99 -21.59 6.60
CA ASP A 104 2.35 -22.80 6.10
C ASP A 104 1.28 -22.44 5.06
N LEU A 105 1.51 -22.86 3.81
CA LEU A 105 0.58 -22.67 2.70
C LEU A 105 -0.23 -23.93 2.45
N THR A 106 -1.53 -23.76 2.24
CA THR A 106 -2.44 -24.81 1.77
C THR A 106 -2.30 -25.05 0.27
N LEU A 107 -2.83 -26.17 -0.23
CA LEU A 107 -2.91 -26.42 -1.68
C LEU A 107 -3.74 -25.34 -2.40
N LEU A 108 -4.79 -24.83 -1.74
CA LEU A 108 -5.62 -23.76 -2.28
C LEU A 108 -4.85 -22.44 -2.38
N ASP A 109 -4.01 -22.10 -1.38
CA ASP A 109 -3.15 -20.91 -1.43
C ASP A 109 -2.20 -20.97 -2.63
N ALA A 110 -1.56 -22.12 -2.85
CA ALA A 110 -0.64 -22.31 -3.96
C ALA A 110 -1.35 -22.24 -5.32
N TRP A 111 -2.54 -22.85 -5.43
CA TRP A 111 -3.37 -22.78 -6.62
C TRP A 111 -3.81 -21.34 -6.92
N ARG A 112 -4.33 -20.61 -5.92
CA ARG A 112 -4.75 -19.21 -6.05
C ARG A 112 -3.61 -18.31 -6.47
N THR A 113 -2.43 -18.49 -5.86
CA THR A 113 -1.23 -17.73 -6.24
C THR A 113 -0.92 -17.93 -7.73
N LEU A 114 -0.91 -19.17 -8.22
CA LEU A 114 -0.67 -19.46 -9.63
C LEU A 114 -1.79 -18.93 -10.54
N ASP A 115 -3.05 -18.97 -10.09
CA ASP A 115 -4.16 -18.38 -10.84
C ASP A 115 -4.00 -16.86 -11.04
N PHE A 116 -3.60 -16.13 -10.00
CA PHE A 116 -3.30 -14.71 -10.12
C PHE A 116 -2.12 -14.44 -11.07
N ILE A 117 -1.10 -15.30 -11.08
CA ILE A 117 0.02 -15.20 -12.03
C ILE A 117 -0.47 -15.41 -13.48
N VAL A 118 -1.28 -16.45 -13.72
CA VAL A 118 -1.88 -16.72 -15.04
C VAL A 118 -2.62 -15.51 -15.56
N ARG A 119 -3.50 -14.93 -14.73
CA ARG A 119 -4.34 -13.78 -15.08
C ARG A 119 -3.52 -12.51 -15.29
N LEU A 120 -2.49 -12.28 -14.47
CA LEU A 120 -1.61 -11.11 -14.59
C LEU A 120 -0.78 -11.18 -15.88
N LEU A 121 -0.19 -12.33 -16.19
CA LEU A 121 0.58 -12.52 -17.43
C LEU A 121 -0.31 -12.46 -18.67
N ALA A 122 -1.53 -13.01 -18.59
CA ALA A 122 -2.51 -12.88 -19.67
C ALA A 122 -2.91 -11.41 -19.91
N HIS A 123 -3.06 -10.61 -18.84
CA HIS A 123 -3.35 -9.19 -18.95
C HIS A 123 -2.23 -8.40 -19.66
N PHE A 124 -0.97 -8.84 -19.54
CA PHE A 124 0.17 -8.25 -20.26
C PHE A 124 0.45 -8.89 -21.63
N ASP A 125 -0.50 -9.64 -22.19
CA ASP A 125 -0.37 -10.38 -23.45
C ASP A 125 0.80 -11.38 -23.49
N ASP A 126 1.26 -11.86 -22.33
CA ASP A 126 2.31 -12.87 -22.24
C ASP A 126 1.74 -14.29 -22.27
N SER A 127 1.33 -14.72 -23.47
CA SER A 127 0.69 -16.02 -23.68
C SER A 127 1.57 -17.21 -23.30
N GLU A 128 2.89 -17.11 -23.48
CA GLU A 128 3.81 -18.19 -23.15
C GLU A 128 3.98 -18.31 -21.63
N GLY A 129 4.22 -17.19 -20.93
CA GLY A 129 4.31 -17.19 -19.47
C GLY A 129 3.00 -17.61 -18.81
N SER A 130 1.86 -17.13 -19.33
CA SER A 130 0.53 -17.52 -18.86
C SER A 130 0.27 -19.02 -19.02
N ALA A 131 0.60 -19.61 -20.17
CA ALA A 131 0.45 -21.05 -20.40
C ALA A 131 1.36 -21.90 -19.50
N GLU A 132 2.59 -21.44 -19.23
CA GLU A 132 3.50 -22.12 -18.31
C GLU A 132 2.96 -22.10 -16.86
N ALA A 133 2.49 -20.94 -16.40
CA ALA A 133 1.86 -20.79 -15.08
C ALA A 133 0.58 -21.63 -14.97
N GLU A 134 -0.23 -21.71 -16.04
CA GLU A 134 -1.43 -22.55 -16.10
C GLU A 134 -1.07 -24.03 -15.98
N SER A 135 -0.04 -24.49 -16.67
CA SER A 135 0.45 -25.86 -16.51
C SER A 135 0.91 -26.16 -15.08
N MET A 136 1.52 -25.20 -14.38
CA MET A 136 1.88 -25.34 -12.97
C MET A 136 0.63 -25.41 -12.09
N ARG A 137 -0.35 -24.53 -12.31
CA ARG A 137 -1.62 -24.48 -11.57
C ARG A 137 -2.40 -25.79 -11.70
N ASP A 138 -2.54 -26.30 -12.92
CA ASP A 138 -3.28 -27.53 -13.19
C ASP A 138 -2.59 -28.77 -12.63
N SER A 139 -1.26 -28.73 -12.47
CA SER A 139 -0.53 -29.80 -11.81
C SER A 139 -0.92 -29.95 -10.33
N ILE A 140 -1.30 -28.87 -9.65
CA ILE A 140 -1.81 -28.89 -8.27
C ILE A 140 -3.18 -29.58 -8.23
N LEU A 141 -4.09 -29.24 -9.14
CA LEU A 141 -5.43 -29.87 -9.21
C LEU A 141 -5.37 -31.39 -9.42
N ARG A 142 -4.38 -31.87 -10.19
CA ARG A 142 -4.14 -33.30 -10.39
C ARG A 142 -3.73 -34.04 -9.11
N LEU A 143 -3.15 -33.34 -8.13
CA LEU A 143 -2.84 -33.90 -6.81
C LEU A 143 -4.07 -33.93 -5.88
N THR A 144 -5.16 -33.24 -6.24
CA THR A 144 -6.35 -33.04 -5.40
C THR A 144 -7.52 -33.98 -5.73
N SER A 145 -7.45 -34.85 -6.75
CA SER A 145 -8.56 -35.75 -7.12
C SER A 145 -8.40 -37.20 -6.62
N PRO A 146 -9.50 -37.87 -6.17
CA PRO A 146 -10.83 -37.74 -6.77
C PRO A 146 -11.92 -37.16 -5.86
N GLY A 147 -12.64 -36.18 -6.42
CA GLY A 147 -14.00 -35.81 -5.98
C GLY A 147 -14.09 -34.59 -5.08
N ALA A 148 -14.04 -33.39 -5.67
CA ALA A 148 -14.68 -32.21 -5.10
C ALA A 148 -15.14 -31.31 -6.24
N GLU A 149 -16.45 -31.20 -6.42
CA GLU A 149 -17.08 -30.16 -7.24
C GLU A 149 -16.70 -28.79 -6.67
N LEU A 150 -16.09 -27.95 -7.50
CA LEU A 150 -15.93 -26.53 -7.23
C LEU A 150 -17.29 -25.87 -7.44
N THR A 151 -18.01 -25.59 -6.36
CA THR A 151 -19.17 -24.71 -6.41
C THR A 151 -18.68 -23.29 -6.67
N SER A 152 -19.00 -22.78 -7.86
CA SER A 152 -18.91 -21.36 -8.20
C SER A 152 -19.82 -20.57 -7.27
N VAL A 153 -19.24 -19.73 -6.41
CA VAL A 153 -19.97 -18.68 -5.71
C VAL A 153 -19.94 -17.48 -6.65
N GLU A 154 -21.09 -17.19 -7.27
CA GLU A 154 -21.36 -15.88 -7.84
C GLU A 154 -21.63 -14.95 -6.65
N ASP A 155 -20.62 -14.17 -6.25
CA ASP A 155 -20.86 -13.03 -5.37
C ASP A 155 -21.31 -11.84 -6.22
N GLU A 156 -22.58 -11.47 -6.05
CA GLU A 156 -23.06 -10.13 -6.38
C GLU A 156 -22.27 -9.12 -5.54
N VAL A 157 -21.44 -8.34 -6.21
CA VAL A 157 -20.79 -7.17 -5.61
C VAL A 157 -21.86 -6.09 -5.47
N ASP A 158 -22.42 -5.95 -4.28
CA ASP A 158 -23.21 -4.77 -3.92
C ASP A 158 -22.23 -3.59 -3.83
N GLU A 159 -22.15 -2.81 -4.91
CA GLU A 159 -21.52 -1.49 -4.91
C GLU A 159 -22.35 -0.54 -4.03
N GLU A 160 -22.01 -0.47 -2.75
CA GLU A 160 -22.42 0.65 -1.90
C GLU A 160 -21.60 1.89 -2.31
N ALA A 161 -22.05 2.53 -3.40
CA ALA A 161 -21.61 3.86 -3.76
C ALA A 161 -22.01 4.82 -2.62
N ALA A 162 -21.00 5.37 -1.94
CA ALA A 162 -21.21 6.48 -1.03
C ALA A 162 -21.74 7.68 -1.84
N GLU A 163 -23.03 7.97 -1.72
CA GLU A 163 -23.63 9.20 -2.23
C GLU A 163 -22.95 10.40 -1.57
N THR A 164 -22.09 11.09 -2.31
CA THR A 164 -21.69 12.45 -1.98
C THR A 164 -22.90 13.35 -2.22
N GLY A 165 -23.47 13.89 -1.13
CA GLY A 165 -24.46 14.96 -1.20
C GLY A 165 -23.93 16.20 -1.97
N PRO A 166 -24.80 17.18 -2.26
CA PRO A 166 -24.49 18.29 -3.18
C PRO A 166 -23.21 19.02 -2.77
N GLY A 167 -22.24 19.04 -3.69
CA GLY A 167 -20.83 19.32 -3.42
C GLY A 167 -20.56 20.70 -2.85
N GLU A 168 -20.00 20.72 -1.64
CA GLU A 168 -19.06 21.78 -1.29
C GLU A 168 -17.88 21.72 -2.28
N PRO A 169 -17.33 22.86 -2.72
CA PRO A 169 -16.19 22.87 -3.63
C PRO A 169 -15.04 22.04 -3.05
N GLU A 170 -14.48 21.15 -3.88
CA GLU A 170 -13.37 20.29 -3.50
C GLU A 170 -12.22 21.14 -2.94
N VAL A 171 -11.73 20.77 -1.76
CA VAL A 171 -10.59 21.41 -1.13
C VAL A 171 -9.35 20.71 -1.65
N VAL A 172 -8.63 21.37 -2.55
CA VAL A 172 -7.35 20.90 -3.08
C VAL A 172 -6.19 21.57 -2.33
N PRO A 173 -5.10 20.84 -2.06
CA PRO A 173 -3.88 21.43 -1.51
C PRO A 173 -3.30 22.49 -2.44
N ASP A 174 -2.64 23.50 -1.89
CA ASP A 174 -1.99 24.52 -2.71
C ASP A 174 -0.79 23.93 -3.49
N PRO A 175 -0.55 24.29 -4.77
CA PRO A 175 0.53 23.71 -5.57
C PRO A 175 1.94 23.85 -4.97
N GLU A 176 2.14 24.75 -4.02
CA GLU A 176 3.41 24.91 -3.31
C GLU A 176 3.73 23.76 -2.37
N VAL A 177 2.73 23.11 -1.77
CA VAL A 177 2.97 22.04 -0.80
C VAL A 177 3.55 20.80 -1.45
N TYR A 178 3.41 20.68 -2.78
CA TYR A 178 4.01 19.63 -3.59
C TYR A 178 5.48 19.94 -3.95
N ARG A 179 5.96 21.17 -3.77
CA ARG A 179 7.35 21.54 -4.06
C ARG A 179 8.22 21.37 -2.82
N ARG A 180 9.39 20.76 -2.98
CA ARG A 180 10.41 20.74 -1.93
C ARG A 180 11.26 22.01 -1.96
N ALA A 181 11.74 22.42 -0.79
CA ALA A 181 12.78 23.44 -0.70
C ALA A 181 14.05 22.87 -1.37
N GLU A 182 14.59 23.59 -2.35
CA GLU A 182 15.70 23.12 -3.21
C GLU A 182 16.88 22.60 -2.37
N THR A 183 17.04 21.29 -2.31
CA THR A 183 18.23 20.64 -1.74
C THR A 183 18.93 19.80 -2.82
N VAL A 184 19.96 20.45 -3.39
CA VAL A 184 21.20 19.95 -4.00
C VAL A 184 21.17 19.07 -5.28
N GLN A 185 21.59 19.72 -6.36
CA GLN A 185 22.47 19.41 -7.52
C GLN A 185 22.98 17.98 -7.92
N ASP A 186 22.69 16.87 -7.25
CA ASP A 186 23.31 15.56 -7.61
C ASP A 186 22.31 14.39 -7.73
N ARG A 187 21.15 14.65 -8.34
CA ARG A 187 20.12 13.64 -8.55
C ARG A 187 20.21 13.04 -9.95
N PRO A 188 20.03 11.71 -10.10
CA PRO A 188 19.88 11.12 -11.42
C PRO A 188 18.67 11.76 -12.11
N ARG A 189 18.83 12.12 -13.39
CA ARG A 189 17.74 12.63 -14.21
C ARG A 189 16.74 11.50 -14.51
N THR A 190 15.88 11.19 -13.56
CA THR A 190 14.66 10.42 -13.77
C THR A 190 13.52 11.39 -14.07
N SER A 191 12.46 10.92 -14.74
CA SER A 191 11.27 11.75 -14.98
C SER A 191 10.52 12.16 -13.71
N LEU A 192 10.89 11.59 -12.54
CA LEU A 192 10.41 12.03 -11.25
C LEU A 192 10.87 13.47 -11.02
N ARG A 193 9.94 14.42 -11.12
CA ARG A 193 10.17 15.76 -10.61
C ARG A 193 10.48 15.67 -9.11
N ASP A 194 11.24 16.62 -8.57
CA ASP A 194 11.48 16.78 -7.12
C ASP A 194 10.21 17.26 -6.38
N GLU A 195 9.11 16.58 -6.67
CA GLU A 195 7.78 16.83 -6.14
C GLU A 195 7.51 15.86 -5.00
N ARG A 196 6.92 16.41 -3.95
CA ARG A 196 6.44 15.67 -2.79
C ARG A 196 5.28 14.78 -3.23
N LEU A 197 5.32 13.52 -2.80
CA LEU A 197 4.28 12.55 -3.11
C LEU A 197 2.99 12.86 -2.33
N GLU A 198 1.86 12.66 -2.99
CA GLU A 198 0.54 12.72 -2.36
C GLU A 198 0.24 11.46 -1.56
N PHE A 199 -0.77 11.54 -0.69
CA PHE A 199 -1.23 10.36 0.05
C PHE A 199 -2.02 9.42 -0.88
N GLU A 200 -1.64 8.15 -0.88
CA GLU A 200 -2.33 7.10 -1.61
C GLU A 200 -3.06 6.16 -0.64
N PRO A 201 -4.41 6.10 -0.69
CA PRO A 201 -5.14 5.17 0.15
C PRO A 201 -4.94 3.73 -0.33
N TRP A 202 -4.94 2.81 0.63
CA TRP A 202 -5.04 1.39 0.40
C TRP A 202 -6.34 1.09 -0.36
N THR A 203 -6.22 0.40 -1.49
CA THR A 203 -7.37 -0.16 -2.19
C THR A 203 -7.64 -1.55 -1.62
N VAL A 204 -8.87 -1.82 -1.19
CA VAL A 204 -9.18 -3.10 -0.54
C VAL A 204 -8.97 -4.26 -1.51
N VAL A 205 -8.10 -5.19 -1.11
CA VAL A 205 -7.83 -6.45 -1.80
C VAL A 205 -8.34 -7.60 -0.92
N LEU A 206 -9.13 -8.52 -1.50
CA LEU A 206 -9.81 -9.60 -0.78
C LEU A 206 -8.88 -10.81 -0.55
N ALA A 207 -8.00 -10.68 0.43
CA ALA A 207 -6.99 -11.68 0.78
C ALA A 207 -7.56 -12.99 1.35
N GLY A 208 -8.82 -12.97 1.81
CA GLY A 208 -9.51 -14.12 2.37
C GLY A 208 -10.96 -13.78 2.72
N ASP A 209 -11.65 -14.70 3.37
CA ASP A 209 -13.02 -14.50 3.83
C ASP A 209 -13.10 -14.31 5.35
N VAL A 210 -14.31 -14.06 5.84
CA VAL A 210 -14.59 -13.83 7.27
C VAL A 210 -14.19 -15.04 8.13
N SER A 211 -14.17 -16.25 7.59
CA SER A 211 -13.82 -17.46 8.33
C SER A 211 -12.36 -17.48 8.78
N ALA A 212 -11.45 -16.82 8.06
CA ALA A 212 -10.08 -16.63 8.47
C ALA A 212 -10.00 -15.81 9.77
N LEU A 213 -10.80 -14.74 9.87
CA LEU A 213 -10.90 -13.93 11.08
C LEU A 213 -11.60 -14.67 12.23
N ASP A 214 -12.66 -15.44 11.96
CA ASP A 214 -13.30 -16.29 12.97
C ASP A 214 -12.34 -17.33 13.53
N GLY A 215 -11.50 -17.88 12.65
CA GLY A 215 -10.47 -18.85 12.95
C GLY A 215 -9.11 -18.26 13.33
N ILE A 216 -8.99 -16.97 13.68
CA ILE A 216 -7.70 -16.27 13.90
C ILE A 216 -6.78 -16.89 14.97
N ARG A 217 -7.25 -17.87 15.72
CA ARG A 217 -6.41 -18.66 16.65
C ARG A 217 -5.57 -19.73 15.95
N ARG A 218 -5.88 -20.08 14.71
CA ARG A 218 -5.05 -20.97 13.89
C ARG A 218 -3.82 -20.21 13.39
N GLN A 219 -2.70 -20.90 13.27
CA GLN A 219 -1.44 -20.30 12.86
C GLN A 219 -1.53 -19.69 11.45
N GLU A 220 -2.02 -20.48 10.50
CA GLU A 220 -2.29 -20.07 9.11
C GLU A 220 -3.09 -18.75 9.01
N ASN A 221 -4.12 -18.59 9.84
CA ASN A 221 -4.97 -17.40 9.83
C ASN A 221 -4.29 -16.19 10.47
N ARG A 222 -3.44 -16.38 11.48
CA ARG A 222 -2.64 -15.28 12.04
C ARG A 222 -1.63 -14.77 11.03
N GLU A 223 -0.95 -15.69 10.37
CA GLU A 223 0.05 -15.43 9.33
C GLU A 223 -0.57 -14.68 8.14
N LEU A 224 -1.73 -15.13 7.65
CA LEU A 224 -2.47 -14.43 6.61
C LEU A 224 -2.90 -13.02 7.04
N VAL A 225 -3.47 -12.86 8.24
CA VAL A 225 -3.87 -11.54 8.76
C VAL A 225 -2.67 -10.60 8.93
N ARG A 226 -1.54 -11.12 9.39
CA ARG A 226 -0.30 -10.33 9.55
C ARG A 226 0.27 -9.90 8.20
N SER A 227 0.26 -10.78 7.20
CA SER A 227 0.69 -10.44 5.84
C SER A 227 -0.14 -9.30 5.25
N VAL A 228 -1.45 -9.29 5.49
CA VAL A 228 -2.34 -8.18 5.08
C VAL A 228 -2.03 -6.90 5.86
N ILE A 229 -1.77 -6.99 7.16
CA ILE A 229 -1.39 -5.83 7.98
C ILE A 229 -0.09 -5.20 7.46
N GLU A 230 0.94 -6.01 7.24
CA GLU A 230 2.24 -5.55 6.73
C GLU A 230 2.10 -4.89 5.37
N GLU A 231 1.27 -5.43 4.50
CA GLU A 231 1.01 -4.87 3.18
C GLU A 231 0.27 -3.53 3.24
N ILE A 232 -0.77 -3.40 4.07
CA ILE A 232 -1.47 -2.12 4.29
C ILE A 232 -0.51 -1.07 4.86
N VAL A 233 0.32 -1.46 5.83
CA VAL A 233 1.28 -0.53 6.46
C VAL A 233 2.37 -0.14 5.49
N ALA A 234 2.87 -1.04 4.64
CA ALA A 234 3.85 -0.72 3.61
C ALA A 234 3.34 0.34 2.63
N GLN A 235 2.02 0.38 2.36
CA GLN A 235 1.38 1.36 1.48
C GLN A 235 0.99 2.67 2.20
N GLU A 236 0.22 2.61 3.29
CA GLU A 236 -0.34 3.80 3.95
C GLU A 236 0.52 4.35 5.10
N GLY A 237 1.51 3.60 5.58
CA GLY A 237 2.31 3.93 6.75
C GLY A 237 2.98 5.32 6.68
N PRO A 238 3.08 6.06 7.80
CA PRO A 238 2.49 5.79 9.11
C PRO A 238 0.95 5.83 9.10
N ILE A 239 0.32 4.88 9.81
CA ILE A 239 -1.14 4.70 9.83
C ILE A 239 -1.68 4.52 11.25
N GLN A 240 -2.86 5.10 11.53
CA GLN A 240 -3.53 4.94 12.82
C GLN A 240 -3.97 3.48 13.03
N MET A 241 -3.68 2.91 14.21
CA MET A 241 -4.02 1.53 14.57
C MET A 241 -5.50 1.16 14.37
N GLU A 242 -6.43 2.09 14.61
CA GLU A 242 -7.87 1.87 14.35
C GLU A 242 -8.19 1.78 12.86
N ARG A 243 -7.61 2.67 12.03
CA ARG A 243 -7.77 2.64 10.57
C ARG A 243 -7.19 1.36 9.98
N LEU A 244 -5.97 0.99 10.39
CA LEU A 244 -5.32 -0.26 9.99
C LEU A 244 -6.24 -1.46 10.26
N ALA A 245 -6.75 -1.60 11.48
CA ALA A 245 -7.60 -2.73 11.83
C ALA A 245 -8.90 -2.80 11.02
N ARG A 246 -9.46 -1.64 10.62
CA ARG A 246 -10.66 -1.57 9.76
C ARG A 246 -10.36 -1.96 8.32
N LEU A 247 -9.26 -1.48 7.76
CA LEU A 247 -8.82 -1.85 6.41
C LEU A 247 -8.50 -3.35 6.33
N THR A 248 -7.79 -3.89 7.32
CA THR A 248 -7.55 -5.33 7.43
C THR A 248 -8.88 -6.09 7.50
N GLY A 249 -9.85 -5.67 8.32
CA GLY A 249 -11.15 -6.34 8.39
C GLY A 249 -11.90 -6.36 7.05
N ARG A 250 -11.84 -5.26 6.28
CA ARG A 250 -12.44 -5.17 4.94
C ARG A 250 -11.76 -6.10 3.93
N ALA A 251 -10.44 -6.31 4.05
CA ALA A 251 -9.71 -7.28 3.24
C ALA A 251 -10.13 -8.74 3.47
N PHE A 252 -10.92 -9.01 4.51
CA PHE A 252 -11.56 -10.31 4.77
C PHE A 252 -13.08 -10.29 4.55
N GLY A 253 -13.59 -9.33 3.77
CA GLY A 253 -15.02 -9.25 3.39
C GLY A 253 -15.94 -8.64 4.45
N LEU A 254 -15.42 -8.01 5.51
CA LEU A 254 -16.27 -7.32 6.47
C LEU A 254 -16.64 -5.92 5.98
N GLY A 255 -17.90 -5.68 5.65
CA GLY A 255 -18.40 -4.33 5.35
C GLY A 255 -18.26 -3.39 6.57
N ARG A 256 -18.75 -3.83 7.74
CA ARG A 256 -18.55 -3.14 9.03
C ARG A 256 -17.70 -3.96 9.98
N VAL A 257 -16.58 -3.38 10.43
CA VAL A 257 -15.69 -4.01 11.40
C VAL A 257 -16.07 -3.59 12.82
N GLU A 258 -16.59 -4.55 13.60
CA GLU A 258 -16.98 -4.35 15.01
C GLU A 258 -15.79 -4.16 15.94
N SER A 259 -15.98 -3.47 17.08
CA SER A 259 -14.90 -3.16 18.04
C SER A 259 -14.18 -4.40 18.58
N LYS A 260 -14.90 -5.51 18.77
CA LYS A 260 -14.28 -6.78 19.18
C LYS A 260 -13.31 -7.29 18.11
N ARG A 261 -13.71 -7.22 16.84
CA ARG A 261 -12.87 -7.63 15.72
C ARG A 261 -11.68 -6.71 15.55
N VAL A 262 -11.89 -5.39 15.65
CA VAL A 262 -10.83 -4.39 15.67
C VAL A 262 -9.77 -4.76 16.71
N ASN A 263 -10.17 -5.03 17.96
CA ASN A 263 -9.21 -5.39 19.03
C ASN A 263 -8.46 -6.70 18.75
N GLN A 264 -9.11 -7.69 18.13
CA GLN A 264 -8.44 -8.94 17.72
C GLN A 264 -7.39 -8.70 16.65
N ILE A 265 -7.68 -7.85 15.67
CA ILE A 265 -6.74 -7.48 14.60
C ILE A 265 -5.58 -6.65 15.16
N LYS A 266 -5.86 -5.67 16.02
CA LYS A 266 -4.82 -4.89 16.71
C LYS A 266 -3.82 -5.77 17.47
N HIS A 267 -4.29 -6.87 18.05
CA HIS A 267 -3.42 -7.82 18.73
C HIS A 267 -2.44 -8.52 17.77
N GLN A 268 -2.80 -8.71 16.50
CA GLN A 268 -1.92 -9.35 15.52
C GLN A 268 -0.73 -8.47 15.12
N VAL A 269 -0.84 -7.15 15.22
CA VAL A 269 0.27 -6.21 14.93
C VAL A 269 1.50 -6.53 15.79
N LYS A 270 1.30 -6.98 17.03
CA LYS A 270 2.40 -7.35 17.95
C LYS A 270 3.24 -8.55 17.47
N GLY A 271 2.73 -9.33 16.52
CA GLY A 271 3.45 -10.45 15.94
C GLY A 271 4.05 -10.15 14.56
N THR A 272 4.13 -8.87 14.19
CA THR A 272 4.80 -8.37 12.99
C THR A 272 6.08 -7.62 13.40
N GLU A 273 6.94 -7.30 12.43
CA GLU A 273 8.14 -6.49 12.67
C GLU A 273 7.86 -4.97 12.70
N LEU A 274 6.60 -4.56 12.56
CA LEU A 274 6.19 -3.17 12.50
C LEU A 274 6.38 -2.43 13.84
N THR A 275 6.80 -1.17 13.77
CA THR A 275 6.93 -0.32 14.94
C THR A 275 5.59 0.33 15.29
N VAL A 276 5.19 0.29 16.57
CA VAL A 276 4.03 1.03 17.07
C VAL A 276 4.52 2.08 18.06
N ASP A 277 4.27 3.36 17.76
CA ASP A 277 4.69 4.45 18.65
C ASP A 277 3.79 4.57 19.89
N GLY A 278 4.17 5.45 20.82
CA GLY A 278 3.43 5.70 22.06
C GLY A 278 2.01 6.24 21.85
N ASP A 279 1.73 6.77 20.66
CA ASP A 279 0.47 7.39 20.27
C ASP A 279 -0.44 6.45 19.47
N GLY A 280 0.02 5.22 19.20
CA GLY A 280 -0.73 4.19 18.50
C GLY A 280 -0.72 4.34 16.99
N TRP A 281 0.31 4.95 16.41
CA TRP A 281 0.59 4.89 14.98
C TRP A 281 1.51 3.72 14.67
N VAL A 282 1.20 3.05 13.56
CA VAL A 282 1.95 1.90 13.08
C VAL A 282 2.81 2.35 11.91
N TRP A 283 4.10 2.10 12.04
CA TRP A 283 5.15 2.53 11.13
C TRP A 283 5.72 1.33 10.37
N PRO A 284 6.00 1.49 9.06
CA PRO A 284 6.78 0.53 8.29
C PRO A 284 8.17 0.30 8.89
N VAL A 285 8.75 -0.88 8.66
CA VAL A 285 10.10 -1.24 9.14
C VAL A 285 11.21 -0.37 8.55
N ASP A 286 10.95 0.23 7.39
CA ASP A 286 11.88 1.05 6.62
C ASP A 286 11.70 2.56 6.85
N MET A 287 10.85 2.96 7.81
CA MET A 287 10.67 4.35 8.23
C MET A 287 11.07 4.53 9.69
N ASP A 288 11.84 5.58 9.95
CA ASP A 288 12.21 5.97 11.30
C ASP A 288 11.23 7.02 11.85
N PRO A 289 10.40 6.70 12.85
CA PRO A 289 9.47 7.65 13.44
C PRO A 289 10.16 8.90 14.02
N GLU A 290 11.42 8.84 14.46
CA GLU A 290 12.06 10.01 15.06
C GLU A 290 12.58 11.00 14.02
N ASN A 291 12.97 10.50 12.84
CA ASN A 291 13.67 11.27 11.81
C ASN A 291 12.84 11.47 10.53
N TRP A 292 11.56 11.10 10.53
CA TRP A 292 10.69 11.26 9.37
C TRP A 292 10.19 12.71 9.24
N GLU A 293 10.70 13.42 8.23
CA GLU A 293 10.42 14.84 7.96
C GLU A 293 9.47 15.07 6.78
N GLU A 294 8.87 14.00 6.25
CA GLU A 294 7.97 14.10 5.10
C GLU A 294 6.52 14.35 5.53
N PHE A 295 5.74 14.89 4.59
CA PHE A 295 4.29 14.93 4.66
C PHE A 295 3.66 14.61 3.31
N ARG A 296 2.44 14.10 3.30
CA ARG A 296 1.73 13.69 2.08
C ARG A 296 0.45 14.50 1.91
N PRO A 297 0.42 15.51 1.04
CA PRO A 297 -0.80 16.26 0.75
C PRO A 297 -1.93 15.36 0.25
N SER A 298 -3.17 15.75 0.51
CA SER A 298 -4.35 15.01 0.04
C SER A 298 -5.53 15.94 -0.19
N SER A 299 -6.26 15.79 -1.29
CA SER A 299 -7.50 16.55 -1.52
C SER A 299 -8.66 16.03 -0.65
N SER A 300 -9.75 16.80 -0.58
CA SER A 300 -10.96 16.37 0.12
C SER A 300 -11.67 15.18 -0.52
N GLY A 301 -11.33 14.83 -1.77
CA GLY A 301 -11.88 13.67 -2.48
C GLY A 301 -11.29 12.32 -2.02
N VAL A 302 -10.16 12.35 -1.30
CA VAL A 302 -9.49 11.16 -0.79
C VAL A 302 -10.05 10.79 0.58
N ASP A 303 -10.33 9.49 0.82
CA ASP A 303 -10.76 8.98 2.13
C ASP A 303 -9.60 8.97 3.14
N ARG A 304 -9.26 10.17 3.62
CA ARG A 304 -8.28 10.43 4.66
C ARG A 304 -8.89 11.39 5.70
N PRO A 305 -9.46 10.86 6.80
CA PRO A 305 -9.85 11.69 7.93
C PRO A 305 -8.62 12.41 8.50
N PHE A 306 -8.78 13.67 8.91
CA PHE A 306 -7.64 14.48 9.41
C PHE A 306 -7.04 13.90 10.69
N ASP A 307 -7.88 13.33 11.55
CA ASP A 307 -7.44 12.63 12.78
C ASP A 307 -6.84 11.24 12.52
N ALA A 308 -6.82 10.80 11.26
CA ALA A 308 -6.10 9.61 10.79
C ALA A 308 -4.78 9.98 10.08
N ILE A 309 -4.29 11.22 10.24
CA ILE A 309 -2.97 11.68 9.79
C ILE A 309 -2.04 11.76 11.01
N ALA A 310 -0.83 11.21 10.91
CA ALA A 310 0.09 11.17 12.04
C ALA A 310 0.41 12.59 12.53
N PRO A 311 0.49 12.84 13.86
CA PRO A 311 0.82 14.16 14.39
C PRO A 311 2.11 14.74 13.83
N GLN A 312 3.12 13.88 13.65
CA GLN A 312 4.38 14.26 13.01
C GLN A 312 4.21 14.68 11.55
N GLU A 313 3.34 14.02 10.79
CA GLU A 313 3.06 14.42 9.40
C GLU A 313 2.45 15.83 9.33
N VAL A 314 1.56 16.14 10.28
CA VAL A 314 0.96 17.47 10.42
C VAL A 314 1.98 18.50 10.90
N ALA A 315 2.87 18.12 11.81
CA ALA A 315 3.99 18.94 12.29
C ALA A 315 4.96 19.31 11.16
N ASN A 316 5.36 18.34 10.33
CA ASN A 316 6.25 18.54 9.19
C ASN A 316 5.64 19.51 8.17
N ALA A 317 4.35 19.34 7.84
CA ALA A 317 3.63 20.28 6.97
C ALA A 317 3.56 21.68 7.60
N SER A 318 3.33 21.76 8.90
CA SER A 318 3.36 23.03 9.64
C SER A 318 4.73 23.70 9.59
N GLN A 319 5.84 22.96 9.73
CA GLN A 319 7.19 23.54 9.63
C GLN A 319 7.41 24.17 8.26
N PHE A 320 7.14 23.40 7.22
CA PHE A 320 7.29 23.83 5.83
C PHE A 320 6.49 25.12 5.56
N LEU A 321 5.25 25.18 6.06
CA LEU A 321 4.40 26.35 5.88
C LEU A 321 4.87 27.55 6.69
N ARG A 322 5.40 27.38 7.91
CA ARG A 322 5.98 28.48 8.70
C ARG A 322 7.23 29.05 8.02
N ASP A 323 8.07 28.19 7.45
CA ASP A 323 9.27 28.62 6.73
C ASP A 323 8.90 29.34 5.41
N SER A 324 7.85 28.88 4.74
CA SER A 324 7.37 29.45 3.47
C SER A 324 6.55 30.73 3.66
N HIS A 325 5.83 30.87 4.77
CA HIS A 325 4.93 31.98 5.08
C HIS A 325 5.16 32.51 6.51
N PRO A 326 6.34 33.10 6.82
CA PRO A 326 6.68 33.52 8.18
C PRO A 326 5.82 34.67 8.73
N GLU A 327 5.12 35.40 7.85
CA GLU A 327 4.26 36.53 8.20
C GLU A 327 2.80 36.14 8.45
N ASP A 328 2.44 34.87 8.24
CA ASP A 328 1.08 34.39 8.49
C ASP A 328 0.71 34.55 9.96
N THR A 329 -0.51 35.02 10.22
CA THR A 329 -1.11 34.92 11.55
C THR A 329 -1.32 33.44 11.92
N GLU A 330 -1.37 33.12 13.21
CA GLU A 330 -1.62 31.74 13.67
C GLU A 330 -2.91 31.14 13.08
N ASP A 331 -3.93 31.98 12.88
CA ASP A 331 -5.20 31.59 12.25
C ASP A 331 -5.07 31.31 10.73
N GLU A 332 -4.21 32.04 10.01
CA GLU A 332 -3.91 31.78 8.60
C GLU A 332 -3.10 30.50 8.44
N HIS A 333 -2.03 30.36 9.24
CA HIS A 333 -1.18 29.17 9.29
C HIS A 333 -2.00 27.89 9.50
N ARG A 334 -2.86 27.88 10.53
CA ARG A 334 -3.73 26.74 10.83
C ARG A 334 -4.66 26.39 9.66
N ARG A 335 -5.14 27.38 8.90
CA ARG A 335 -5.98 27.13 7.72
C ARG A 335 -5.19 26.49 6.59
N ARG A 336 -3.95 26.93 6.33
CA ARG A 336 -3.08 26.31 5.31
C ARG A 336 -2.71 24.88 5.64
N VAL A 337 -2.42 24.59 6.91
CA VAL A 337 -2.18 23.20 7.36
C VAL A 337 -3.41 22.33 7.08
N LEU A 338 -4.61 22.79 7.41
CA LEU A 338 -5.85 22.07 7.10
C LEU A 338 -6.05 21.87 5.59
N GLN A 339 -5.81 22.91 4.79
CA GLN A 339 -5.96 22.86 3.33
C GLN A 339 -4.99 21.86 2.69
N THR A 340 -3.76 21.74 3.21
CA THR A 340 -2.75 20.74 2.77
C THR A 340 -3.31 19.31 2.82
N PHE A 341 -4.22 19.05 3.75
CA PHE A 341 -4.84 17.74 3.95
C PHE A 341 -6.34 17.74 3.58
N GLY A 342 -6.75 18.64 2.67
CA GLY A 342 -8.08 18.63 2.08
C GLY A 342 -9.20 18.94 3.09
N LYS A 343 -8.87 19.66 4.17
CA LYS A 343 -9.86 20.11 5.16
C LYS A 343 -10.02 21.62 5.11
N LYS A 344 -11.27 22.04 5.34
CA LYS A 344 -11.65 23.45 5.44
C LYS A 344 -12.22 23.82 6.80
N ARG A 345 -12.94 22.89 7.44
CA ARG A 345 -13.67 23.13 8.70
C ARG A 345 -12.83 22.72 9.91
N MET A 346 -12.59 23.68 10.80
CA MET A 346 -11.96 23.48 12.10
C MET A 346 -12.99 22.99 13.14
N THR A 347 -13.35 21.71 13.08
CA THR A 347 -14.20 21.08 14.11
C THR A 347 -13.43 20.90 15.42
N THR A 348 -14.11 20.60 16.52
CA THR A 348 -13.45 20.36 17.82
C THR A 348 -12.41 19.24 17.74
N LYS A 349 -12.73 18.14 17.03
CA LYS A 349 -11.82 17.00 16.87
C LYS A 349 -10.60 17.36 16.02
N VAL A 350 -10.81 18.09 14.91
CA VAL A 350 -9.71 18.58 14.05
C VAL A 350 -8.80 19.54 14.82
N ARG A 351 -9.38 20.47 15.60
CA ARG A 351 -8.62 21.41 16.43
C ARG A 351 -7.75 20.67 17.46
N GLN A 352 -8.33 19.73 18.21
CA GLN A 352 -7.58 18.96 19.20
C GLN A 352 -6.42 18.17 18.58
N HIS A 353 -6.64 17.58 17.41
CA HIS A 353 -5.60 16.85 16.70
C HIS A 353 -4.50 17.78 16.17
N LEU A 354 -4.89 18.94 15.61
CA LEU A 354 -3.94 19.95 15.16
C LEU A 354 -3.10 20.50 16.32
N ASP A 355 -3.72 20.89 17.42
CA ASP A 355 -3.02 21.41 18.60
C ASP A 355 -1.98 20.40 19.11
N ARG A 356 -2.40 19.14 19.27
CA ARG A 356 -1.48 18.04 19.65
C ARG A 356 -0.30 17.90 18.68
N SER A 357 -0.56 18.02 17.38
CA SER A 357 0.47 17.89 16.35
C SER A 357 1.48 19.04 16.39
N LEU A 358 1.00 20.27 16.64
CA LEU A 358 1.86 21.43 16.75
C LEU A 358 2.73 21.39 18.03
N ASP A 359 2.21 20.82 19.12
CA ASP A 359 2.97 20.62 20.35
C ASP A 359 4.13 19.60 20.18
N THR A 360 3.99 18.63 19.27
CA THR A 360 5.06 17.66 18.94
C THR A 360 6.34 18.35 18.45
N MET A 361 6.23 19.50 17.77
CA MET A 361 7.40 20.28 17.31
C MET A 361 8.23 20.85 18.46
N VAL A 362 7.62 21.12 19.62
CA VAL A 362 8.29 21.79 20.75
C VAL A 362 9.23 20.86 21.51
N PHE A 363 9.11 19.54 21.31
CA PHE A 363 9.93 18.54 22.01
C PHE A 363 11.14 18.04 21.21
N VAL A 364 11.23 18.37 19.91
CA VAL A 364 12.28 17.88 18.99
C VAL A 364 13.31 18.97 18.64
N GLY A 365 13.03 20.24 18.95
CA GLY A 365 13.99 21.36 18.87
C GLY A 365 14.63 21.68 20.21
#